data_AF-A0A399JI17-F1
#
_entry.id   AF-A0A399JI17-F1
#
_cell.length_a   1.000
_cell.length_b   1.000
_cell.length_c   1.000
_cell.angle_alpha   90.00
_cell.angle_beta   90.00
_cell.angle_gamma   90.00
#
_symmetry.space_group_name_H-M   'P 1'
#
loop_
_entity.id
_entity.type
_entity.pdbx_description
1 polymer ?
#
loop_
_entity_poly.entity_id
_entity_poly.type
_entity_poly.pdbx_seq_one_letter_code
_entity_poly.pdbx_strand_id
1 'polypeptide(L)'
;MIRPARREPAEQAAEAPDVATPETLRFPPRERPTTIRRPARDAPFDLENEDELEHRAEEDRAASRQEAEREREAEEREAAIRQARASLAGQAAPPELASVVWEAHEAIIAAREAEADPDAERIEYVPIARESHGITSLRPIERVPASLYVAPYNLPERSPNPAQTPLDLVRRVLVSAVAVTLAVAGFVLLREGLTPALASGTSPLAPWPVAAFAWPVLGLAAVACATHAWAPDQRSARRQRALGLPWLLGGLGGIAWAFSAAFGPTWLALPSSLLVLAGGWEGVRRLNLLTARTRRERWLTDVPTEALLGWGAFSVAWSLSATAAATGWIVEPVTLWSSLTLLACMIPVCVAGMSERGRLVPALAFGWGAVWLMVARLLGGWHDPILMVIAGIGGIIALLTALARRQEIGHNERLALQGLPTA
;
A
#
# COMPACT_ATOMS: atom_id res chain seq x y z
N MET A 1 62.79 -50.95 0.69
CA MET A 1 63.31 -49.57 0.83
C MET A 1 62.22 -48.69 1.39
N ILE A 2 62.25 -48.45 2.70
CA ILE A 2 61.23 -47.72 3.47
C ILE A 2 61.90 -46.43 3.95
N ARG A 3 61.41 -45.28 3.50
CA ARG A 3 61.86 -43.95 3.97
C ARG A 3 61.05 -43.56 5.22
N PRO A 4 61.69 -43.15 6.32
CA PRO A 4 60.99 -42.66 7.49
C PRO A 4 60.52 -41.20 7.31
N ALA A 5 59.37 -40.89 7.92
CA ALA A 5 58.69 -39.61 7.88
C ALA A 5 59.54 -38.48 8.49
N ARG A 6 59.62 -37.36 7.77
CA ARG A 6 60.21 -36.10 8.22
C ARG A 6 59.21 -35.39 9.14
N ARG A 7 59.62 -35.09 10.38
CA ARG A 7 58.93 -34.15 11.27
C ARG A 7 59.25 -32.72 10.79
N GLU A 8 58.23 -31.95 10.45
CA GLU A 8 58.36 -30.51 10.27
C GLU A 8 58.05 -29.78 11.59
N PRO A 9 58.76 -28.68 11.89
CA PRO A 9 58.69 -27.97 13.18
C PRO A 9 57.44 -27.08 13.29
N ALA A 10 57.05 -26.80 14.54
CA ALA A 10 55.92 -25.95 14.90
C ALA A 10 56.06 -24.55 14.29
N GLU A 11 55.10 -24.22 13.42
CA GLU A 11 54.93 -22.91 12.80
C GLU A 11 54.48 -21.91 13.89
N GLN A 12 55.34 -20.93 14.14
CA GLN A 12 55.06 -19.79 15.01
C GLN A 12 53.94 -18.95 14.38
N ALA A 13 52.80 -18.89 15.06
CA ALA A 13 51.70 -18.00 14.70
C ALA A 13 52.16 -16.54 14.81
N ALA A 14 52.40 -15.92 13.66
CA ALA A 14 52.63 -14.50 13.54
C ALA A 14 51.34 -13.74 13.86
N GLU A 15 51.43 -12.85 14.85
CA GLU A 15 50.38 -11.94 15.30
C GLU A 15 50.07 -10.95 14.16
N ALA A 16 48.87 -11.06 13.58
CA ALA A 16 48.41 -10.16 12.52
C ALA A 16 47.97 -8.81 13.13
N PRO A 17 48.28 -7.68 12.47
CA PRO A 17 47.88 -6.36 12.96
C PRO A 17 46.37 -6.16 12.88
N ASP A 18 45.82 -5.56 13.94
CA ASP A 18 44.41 -5.26 14.16
C ASP A 18 43.90 -4.24 13.13
N VAL A 19 43.38 -4.73 12.00
CA VAL A 19 42.74 -3.90 10.97
C VAL A 19 41.32 -3.60 11.44
N ALA A 20 41.13 -2.38 11.94
CA ALA A 20 39.83 -1.79 12.24
C ALA A 20 38.89 -1.92 11.03
N THR A 21 37.97 -2.87 11.11
CA THR A 21 36.92 -3.07 10.13
C THR A 21 35.86 -1.98 10.32
N PRO A 22 35.39 -1.31 9.24
CA PRO A 22 34.31 -0.36 9.34
C PRO A 22 33.05 -1.08 9.85
N GLU A 23 32.45 -0.49 10.87
CA GLU A 23 31.28 -0.91 11.62
C GLU A 23 30.08 -1.13 10.67
N THR A 24 30.04 -2.30 10.03
CA THR A 24 28.88 -2.75 9.28
C THR A 24 27.83 -3.22 10.28
N LEU A 25 26.63 -2.67 10.15
CA LEU A 25 25.42 -3.01 10.91
C LEU A 25 25.14 -4.52 10.91
N ARG A 26 25.83 -5.28 11.76
CA ARG A 26 25.45 -6.63 12.16
C ARG A 26 24.30 -6.50 13.13
N PHE A 27 23.08 -6.69 12.63
CA PHE A 27 21.96 -6.98 13.51
C PHE A 27 22.23 -8.31 14.21
N PRO A 28 22.25 -8.38 15.54
CA PRO A 28 22.35 -9.66 16.23
C PRO A 28 21.14 -10.53 15.86
N PRO A 29 21.29 -11.87 15.81
CA PRO A 29 20.15 -12.76 15.70
C PRO A 29 19.17 -12.46 16.83
N ARG A 30 17.92 -12.15 16.46
CA ARG A 30 16.85 -11.80 17.41
C ARG A 30 16.57 -12.99 18.32
N GLU A 31 17.02 -12.92 19.56
CA GLU A 31 16.40 -13.69 20.64
C GLU A 31 14.93 -13.27 20.72
N ARG A 32 14.03 -14.25 20.64
CA ARG A 32 12.59 -14.02 20.78
C ARG A 32 12.32 -13.57 22.22
N PRO A 33 11.75 -12.38 22.46
CA PRO A 33 11.28 -12.05 23.79
C PRO A 33 10.06 -12.93 24.10
N THR A 34 10.25 -13.94 24.95
CA THR A 34 9.19 -14.84 25.44
C THR A 34 8.34 -14.23 26.55
N THR A 35 8.51 -12.93 26.86
CA THR A 35 7.78 -12.28 27.94
C THR A 35 7.14 -10.98 27.48
N ILE A 36 5.87 -11.06 27.12
CA ILE A 36 4.98 -9.90 27.12
C ILE A 36 4.79 -9.51 28.59
N ARG A 37 5.64 -8.62 29.11
CA ARG A 37 5.35 -7.93 30.37
C ARG A 37 4.26 -6.91 30.09
N ARG A 38 3.06 -7.16 30.63
CA ARG A 38 2.03 -6.11 30.78
C ARG A 38 2.63 -4.99 31.64
N PRO A 39 2.63 -3.72 31.20
CA PRO A 39 3.07 -2.62 32.03
C PRO A 39 2.19 -2.53 33.28
N ALA A 40 2.82 -2.35 34.45
CA ALA A 40 2.14 -2.10 35.71
C ALA A 40 1.44 -0.73 35.64
N ARG A 41 0.20 -0.70 36.11
CA ARG A 41 -0.79 0.38 35.92
C ARG A 41 -0.68 1.48 37.00
N ASP A 42 0.54 1.83 37.40
CA ASP A 42 0.78 2.68 38.57
C ASP A 42 1.75 3.84 38.26
N ALA A 43 1.42 4.70 37.29
CA ALA A 43 2.09 5.99 37.09
C ALA A 43 1.09 7.14 37.32
N PRO A 44 1.37 8.11 38.21
CA PRO A 44 0.45 9.18 38.56
C PRO A 44 0.68 10.38 37.64
N PHE A 45 0.10 10.37 36.45
CA PHE A 45 -0.01 11.57 35.61
C PHE A 45 -1.44 11.68 35.09
N ASP A 46 -2.20 12.55 35.75
CA ASP A 46 -3.64 12.78 35.59
C ASP A 46 -3.91 13.72 34.39
N LEU A 47 -3.51 13.29 33.18
CA LEU A 47 -3.83 13.96 31.91
C LEU A 47 -4.69 13.09 30.98
N GLU A 48 -5.03 11.86 31.39
CA GLU A 48 -5.78 10.89 30.56
C GLU A 48 -7.32 11.11 30.57
N ASN A 49 -7.86 11.90 31.50
CA ASN A 49 -9.32 12.00 31.67
C ASN A 49 -10.03 12.83 30.58
N GLU A 50 -9.40 13.83 29.98
CA GLU A 50 -10.06 14.61 28.91
C GLU A 50 -10.06 13.87 27.57
N ASP A 51 -8.94 13.26 27.18
CA ASP A 51 -8.83 12.48 25.95
C ASP A 51 -9.67 11.19 26.00
N GLU A 52 -9.80 10.54 27.17
CA GLU A 52 -10.70 9.39 27.32
C GLU A 52 -12.18 9.77 27.19
N LEU A 53 -12.59 10.95 27.68
CA LEU A 53 -13.97 11.41 27.56
C LEU A 53 -14.31 11.78 26.11
N GLU A 54 -13.40 12.43 25.40
CA GLU A 54 -13.57 12.69 23.96
C GLU A 54 -13.62 11.39 23.16
N HIS A 55 -12.76 10.41 23.47
CA HIS A 55 -12.75 9.13 22.78
C HIS A 55 -14.04 8.33 23.02
N ARG A 56 -14.53 8.27 24.27
CA ARG A 56 -15.82 7.63 24.59
C ARG A 56 -16.98 8.33 23.89
N ALA A 57 -16.98 9.66 23.83
CA ALA A 57 -18.00 10.41 23.11
C ALA A 57 -17.98 10.16 21.60
N GLU A 58 -16.80 9.95 21.00
CA GLU A 58 -16.67 9.53 19.60
C GLU A 58 -17.16 8.10 19.36
N GLU A 59 -16.87 7.17 20.28
CA GLU A 59 -17.35 5.79 20.24
C GLU A 59 -18.88 5.72 20.34
N ASP A 60 -19.50 6.46 21.25
CA ASP A 60 -20.96 6.52 21.40
C ASP A 60 -21.64 7.12 20.16
N ARG A 61 -21.02 8.14 19.54
CA ARG A 61 -21.49 8.71 18.26
C ARG A 61 -21.34 7.72 17.10
N ALA A 62 -20.34 6.84 17.13
CA ALA A 62 -20.17 5.81 16.12
C ALA A 62 -21.17 4.65 16.31
N ALA A 63 -21.40 4.24 17.55
CA ALA A 63 -22.38 3.21 17.90
C ALA A 63 -23.80 3.62 17.50
N SER A 64 -24.22 4.83 17.86
CA SER A 64 -25.54 5.38 17.47
C SER A 64 -25.74 5.49 15.96
N ARG A 65 -24.69 5.80 15.18
CA ARG A 65 -24.76 5.77 13.71
C ARG A 65 -24.95 4.35 13.16
N GLN A 66 -24.29 3.35 13.75
CA GLN A 66 -24.45 1.95 13.33
C GLN A 66 -25.84 1.40 13.68
N GLU A 67 -26.41 1.78 14.84
CA GLU A 67 -27.78 1.40 15.18
C GLU A 67 -28.79 2.01 14.21
N ALA A 68 -28.66 3.30 13.90
CA ALA A 68 -29.52 3.95 12.91
C ALA A 68 -29.40 3.35 11.49
N GLU A 69 -28.22 2.86 11.11
CA GLU A 69 -28.01 2.16 9.84
C GLU A 69 -28.68 0.78 9.83
N ARG A 70 -28.58 0.02 10.94
CA ARG A 70 -29.27 -1.27 11.10
C ARG A 70 -30.78 -1.14 11.09
N GLU A 71 -31.32 -0.08 11.70
CA GLU A 71 -32.75 0.22 11.66
C GLU A 71 -33.23 0.49 10.23
N ARG A 72 -32.47 1.28 9.45
CA ARG A 72 -32.76 1.53 8.03
C ARG A 72 -32.72 0.25 7.20
N GLU A 73 -31.70 -0.58 7.38
CA GLU A 73 -31.61 -1.89 6.70
C GLU A 73 -32.78 -2.81 7.07
N ALA A 74 -33.22 -2.79 8.33
CA ALA A 74 -34.37 -3.57 8.78
C ALA A 74 -35.67 -3.08 8.13
N GLU A 75 -35.88 -1.76 8.05
CA GLU A 75 -37.02 -1.14 7.36
C GLU A 75 -37.02 -1.46 5.86
N GLU A 76 -35.87 -1.35 5.19
CA GLU A 76 -35.71 -1.72 3.78
C GLU A 76 -36.00 -3.20 3.54
N ARG A 77 -35.54 -4.08 4.43
CA ARG A 77 -35.81 -5.52 4.37
C ARG A 77 -37.29 -5.83 4.56
N GLU A 78 -37.96 -5.18 5.51
CA GLU A 78 -39.40 -5.32 5.70
C GLU A 78 -40.20 -4.80 4.50
N ALA A 79 -39.78 -3.68 3.91
CA ALA A 79 -40.39 -3.13 2.71
C ALA A 79 -40.23 -4.09 1.52
N ALA A 80 -39.05 -4.70 1.34
CA ALA A 80 -38.79 -5.71 0.32
C ALA A 80 -39.67 -6.97 0.53
N ILE A 81 -39.82 -7.44 1.78
CA ILE A 81 -40.72 -8.56 2.10
C ILE A 81 -42.17 -8.19 1.80
N ARG A 82 -42.60 -6.96 2.13
CA ARG A 82 -43.95 -6.48 1.85
C ARG A 82 -44.21 -6.38 0.35
N GLN A 83 -43.25 -5.89 -0.42
CA GLN A 83 -43.33 -5.83 -1.88
C GLN A 83 -43.37 -7.24 -2.50
N ALA A 84 -42.54 -8.17 -2.02
CA ALA A 84 -42.57 -9.56 -2.46
C ALA A 84 -43.91 -10.25 -2.15
N ARG A 85 -44.47 -10.02 -0.95
CA ARG A 85 -45.82 -10.49 -0.59
C ARG A 85 -46.89 -9.89 -1.50
N ALA A 86 -46.81 -8.60 -1.79
CA ALA A 86 -47.76 -7.94 -2.69
C ALA A 86 -47.66 -8.46 -4.13
N SER A 87 -46.46 -8.76 -4.63
CA SER A 87 -46.29 -9.38 -5.96
C SER A 87 -46.80 -10.82 -6.03
N LEU A 88 -46.78 -11.54 -4.90
CA LEU A 88 -47.30 -12.91 -4.80
C LEU A 88 -48.81 -12.95 -4.55
N ALA A 89 -49.40 -11.89 -3.99
CA ALA A 89 -50.84 -11.77 -3.74
C ALA A 89 -51.62 -11.65 -5.05
N GLY A 90 -51.97 -12.80 -5.64
CA GLY A 90 -52.70 -12.90 -6.90
C GLY A 90 -52.19 -14.01 -7.83
N GLN A 91 -51.01 -14.57 -7.55
CA GLN A 91 -50.52 -15.76 -8.23
C GLN A 91 -50.88 -16.99 -7.38
N ALA A 92 -51.67 -17.91 -7.93
CA ALA A 92 -51.86 -19.21 -7.31
C ALA A 92 -50.48 -19.90 -7.23
N ALA A 93 -50.08 -20.33 -6.03
CA ALA A 93 -48.84 -21.07 -5.86
C ALA A 93 -48.85 -22.27 -6.81
N PRO A 94 -47.74 -22.58 -7.50
CA PRO A 94 -47.64 -23.79 -8.29
C PRO A 94 -48.03 -24.99 -7.41
N PRO A 95 -48.89 -25.91 -7.88
CA PRO A 95 -49.41 -27.00 -7.04
C PRO A 95 -48.31 -27.89 -6.46
N GLU A 96 -47.17 -27.99 -7.16
CA GLU A 96 -45.99 -28.72 -6.70
C GLU A 96 -45.28 -28.06 -5.51
N LEU A 97 -45.37 -26.73 -5.36
CA LEU A 97 -44.76 -25.99 -4.25
C LEU A 97 -45.67 -25.97 -3.02
N ALA A 98 -46.99 -25.99 -3.23
CA ALA A 98 -47.97 -26.06 -2.16
C ALA A 98 -47.87 -27.37 -1.36
N SER A 99 -47.65 -28.50 -2.03
CA SER A 99 -47.44 -29.79 -1.34
C SER A 99 -46.14 -29.82 -0.54
N VAL A 100 -45.04 -29.33 -1.10
CA VAL A 100 -43.72 -29.31 -0.42
C VAL A 100 -43.73 -28.38 0.80
N VAL A 101 -44.37 -27.20 0.69
CA VAL A 101 -44.50 -26.27 1.82
C VAL A 101 -45.44 -26.83 2.90
N TRP A 102 -46.51 -27.53 2.50
CA TRP A 102 -47.42 -28.19 3.44
C TRP A 102 -46.75 -29.35 4.17
N GLU A 103 -46.03 -30.23 3.47
CA GLU A 103 -45.25 -31.32 4.06
C GLU A 103 -44.16 -30.80 5.02
N ALA A 104 -43.46 -29.73 4.64
CA ALA A 104 -42.49 -29.09 5.52
C ALA A 104 -43.13 -28.45 6.76
N HIS A 105 -44.32 -27.86 6.62
CA HIS A 105 -45.06 -27.27 7.74
C HIS A 105 -45.57 -28.35 8.71
N GLU A 106 -46.14 -29.44 8.21
CA GLU A 106 -46.56 -30.58 9.04
C GLU A 106 -45.38 -31.24 9.74
N ALA A 107 -44.23 -31.40 9.07
CA ALA A 107 -43.02 -31.94 9.69
C ALA A 107 -42.51 -31.06 10.85
N ILE A 108 -42.61 -29.72 10.72
CA ILE A 108 -42.22 -28.79 11.78
C ILE A 108 -43.20 -28.85 12.95
N ILE A 109 -44.52 -28.93 12.69
CA ILE A 109 -45.53 -29.08 13.76
C ILE A 109 -45.33 -30.40 14.50
N ALA A 110 -45.18 -31.51 13.78
CA ALA A 110 -44.95 -32.83 14.35
C ALA A 110 -43.66 -32.87 15.19
N ALA A 111 -42.58 -32.24 14.73
CA ALA A 111 -41.34 -32.13 15.50
C ALA A 111 -41.52 -31.32 16.79
N ARG A 112 -42.33 -30.27 16.76
CA ARG A 112 -42.59 -29.40 17.91
C ARG A 112 -43.51 -30.05 18.94
N GLU A 113 -44.48 -30.84 18.48
CA GLU A 113 -45.36 -31.64 19.34
C GLU A 113 -44.59 -32.81 19.96
N ALA A 114 -43.68 -33.44 19.22
CA ALA A 114 -42.77 -34.45 19.76
C ALA A 114 -41.77 -33.89 20.79
N GLU A 115 -41.38 -32.61 20.69
CA GLU A 115 -40.50 -31.96 21.66
C GLU A 115 -41.22 -31.58 22.97
N ALA A 116 -42.55 -31.50 22.94
CA ALA A 116 -43.39 -31.20 24.11
C ALA A 116 -43.74 -32.45 24.95
N ASP A 117 -43.54 -33.65 24.39
CA ASP A 117 -43.75 -34.93 25.09
C ASP A 117 -42.43 -35.38 25.75
N PRO A 118 -42.32 -35.39 27.09
CA PRO A 118 -41.08 -35.69 27.80
C PRO A 118 -40.58 -37.13 27.65
N ASP A 119 -41.43 -38.04 27.16
CA ASP A 119 -41.09 -39.45 26.93
C ASP A 119 -40.89 -39.79 25.43
N ALA A 120 -41.07 -38.82 24.52
CA ALA A 120 -40.86 -39.04 23.10
C ALA A 120 -39.37 -39.17 22.74
N GLU A 121 -39.00 -40.29 22.12
CA GLU A 121 -37.66 -40.56 21.63
C GLU A 121 -37.28 -39.50 20.58
N ARG A 122 -36.34 -38.61 20.93
CA ARG A 122 -35.94 -37.47 20.07
C ARG A 122 -35.63 -37.97 18.66
N ILE A 123 -36.49 -37.61 17.71
CA ILE A 123 -36.27 -37.90 16.30
C ILE A 123 -34.97 -37.21 15.88
N GLU A 124 -33.96 -38.01 15.56
CA GLU A 124 -32.66 -37.53 15.11
C GLU A 124 -32.85 -36.72 13.83
N TYR A 125 -32.55 -35.43 13.90
CA TYR A 125 -32.64 -34.50 12.79
C TYR A 125 -31.77 -35.01 11.63
N VAL A 126 -32.40 -35.42 10.52
CA VAL A 126 -31.67 -35.73 9.29
C VAL A 126 -31.55 -34.44 8.48
N PRO A 127 -30.39 -33.74 8.49
CA PRO A 127 -30.24 -32.54 7.69
C PRO A 127 -30.36 -32.91 6.21
N ILE A 128 -31.30 -32.27 5.50
CA ILE A 128 -31.29 -32.17 4.04
C ILE A 128 -30.17 -31.19 3.65
N ALA A 129 -28.95 -31.57 3.97
CA ALA A 129 -27.72 -30.97 3.50
C ALA A 129 -26.78 -32.13 3.19
N ARG A 130 -26.88 -32.59 1.95
CA ARG A 130 -26.01 -33.55 1.30
C ARG A 130 -24.55 -33.15 1.52
N GLU A 131 -23.80 -34.04 2.15
CA GLU A 131 -22.38 -34.31 1.91
C GLU A 131 -21.42 -33.11 1.91
N SER A 132 -21.07 -32.65 3.11
CA SER A 132 -19.65 -32.41 3.41
C SER A 132 -19.29 -33.31 4.58
N HIS A 133 -18.45 -34.32 4.32
CA HIS A 133 -17.94 -35.22 5.34
C HIS A 133 -17.38 -34.45 6.53
N GLY A 134 -18.16 -34.42 7.62
CA GLY A 134 -17.63 -34.22 8.95
C GLY A 134 -16.74 -35.42 9.26
N ILE A 135 -15.43 -35.21 9.22
CA ILE A 135 -14.52 -35.97 10.09
C ILE A 135 -14.82 -35.46 11.50
N THR A 136 -15.83 -36.03 12.15
CA THR A 136 -16.04 -35.94 13.60
C THR A 136 -14.94 -36.78 14.26
N SER A 137 -13.76 -36.17 14.44
CA SER A 137 -12.76 -36.74 15.32
C SER A 137 -13.27 -36.64 16.76
N LEU A 138 -13.62 -37.78 17.36
CA LEU A 138 -13.88 -37.95 18.80
C LEU A 138 -12.61 -37.80 19.66
N ARG A 139 -11.56 -37.17 19.14
CA ARG A 139 -10.44 -36.71 19.96
C ARG A 139 -10.73 -35.27 20.30
N PRO A 140 -10.60 -34.85 21.57
CA PRO A 140 -10.56 -33.42 21.87
C PRO A 140 -9.49 -32.86 20.94
N ILE A 141 -9.90 -32.00 20.00
CA ILE A 141 -8.95 -31.20 19.24
C ILE A 141 -8.24 -30.43 20.33
N GLU A 142 -7.06 -30.93 20.68
CA GLU A 142 -6.03 -30.20 21.39
C GLU A 142 -6.08 -28.84 20.73
N ARG A 143 -6.54 -27.80 21.45
CA ARG A 143 -6.73 -26.46 20.90
C ARG A 143 -5.37 -26.08 20.33
N VAL A 144 -5.16 -26.35 19.05
CA VAL A 144 -4.02 -25.85 18.31
C VAL A 144 -4.19 -24.36 18.50
N PRO A 145 -3.26 -23.70 19.22
CA PRO A 145 -3.43 -22.29 19.54
C PRO A 145 -3.74 -21.60 18.22
N ALA A 146 -4.88 -20.91 18.18
CA ALA A 146 -5.44 -20.27 16.98
C ALA A 146 -4.28 -19.84 16.09
N SER A 147 -4.16 -20.47 14.91
CA SER A 147 -2.97 -20.42 14.06
C SER A 147 -2.39 -19.01 14.11
N LEU A 148 -1.24 -18.86 14.76
CA LEU A 148 -0.69 -17.56 15.07
C LEU A 148 -0.49 -16.81 13.76
N TYR A 149 -1.40 -15.90 13.42
CA TYR A 149 -1.33 -15.13 12.19
C TYR A 149 -0.09 -14.26 12.24
N VAL A 150 0.91 -14.65 11.45
CA VAL A 150 2.12 -13.85 11.25
C VAL A 150 1.83 -12.94 10.07
N ALA A 151 1.56 -11.67 10.36
CA ALA A 151 1.35 -10.67 9.32
C ALA A 151 2.56 -10.67 8.36
N PRO A 152 2.35 -10.68 7.03
CA PRO A 152 3.43 -10.70 6.04
C PRO A 152 4.12 -9.33 5.89
N TYR A 153 3.97 -8.45 6.88
CA TYR A 153 4.48 -7.09 6.90
C TYR A 153 4.89 -6.72 8.33
N ASN A 154 5.76 -5.71 8.44
CA ASN A 154 6.22 -5.26 9.75
C ASN A 154 5.08 -4.60 10.52
N LEU A 155 4.93 -4.95 11.80
CA LEU A 155 3.97 -4.27 12.66
C LEU A 155 4.50 -2.87 13.03
N PRO A 156 3.62 -1.89 13.28
CA PRO A 156 4.04 -0.55 13.70
C PRO A 156 4.94 -0.60 14.94
N GLU A 157 6.10 0.06 14.86
CA GLU A 157 7.04 0.13 15.98
C GLU A 157 6.44 1.02 17.08
N ARG A 158 6.12 0.46 18.25
CA ARG A 158 5.57 1.22 19.40
C ARG A 158 6.64 1.72 20.38
N SER A 159 7.91 1.61 20.03
CA SER A 159 9.00 2.11 20.88
C SER A 159 8.94 3.64 21.00
N PRO A 160 9.30 4.22 22.15
CA PRO A 160 9.38 5.67 22.30
C PRO A 160 10.37 6.26 21.29
N ASN A 161 10.12 7.48 20.85
CA ASN A 161 11.02 8.16 19.94
C ASN A 161 12.39 8.37 20.61
N PRO A 162 13.51 8.20 19.88
CA PRO A 162 14.82 8.51 20.41
C PRO A 162 14.93 10.01 20.76
N ALA A 163 15.89 10.36 21.62
CA ALA A 163 16.19 11.75 21.93
C ALA A 163 16.50 12.55 20.66
N GLN A 164 16.06 13.80 20.62
CA GLN A 164 16.34 14.71 19.50
C GLN A 164 17.84 15.02 19.41
N THR A 165 18.37 15.00 18.20
CA THR A 165 19.76 15.38 17.91
C THR A 165 19.77 16.66 17.07
N PRO A 166 20.86 17.45 17.07
CA PRO A 166 20.94 18.66 16.23
C PRO A 166 20.77 18.35 14.73
N LEU A 167 21.16 17.16 14.28
CA LEU A 167 20.95 16.70 12.91
C LEU A 167 19.46 16.56 12.54
N ASP A 168 18.57 16.35 13.50
CA ASP A 168 17.12 16.36 13.25
C ASP A 168 16.61 17.74 12.86
N LEU A 169 17.16 18.79 13.45
CA LEU A 169 16.82 20.16 13.09
C LEU A 169 17.28 20.46 11.66
N VAL A 170 18.55 20.14 11.35
CA VAL A 170 19.12 20.31 10.00
C VAL A 170 18.29 19.56 8.97
N ARG A 171 17.97 18.28 9.21
CA ARG A 171 17.10 17.49 8.31
C ARG A 171 15.77 18.19 8.07
N ARG A 172 15.07 18.61 9.12
CA ARG A 172 13.74 19.24 9.00
C ARG A 172 13.79 20.54 8.22
N VAL A 173 14.79 21.39 8.47
CA VAL A 173 15.00 22.64 7.71
C VAL A 173 15.25 22.34 6.24
N LEU A 174 16.15 21.41 5.92
CA LEU A 174 16.46 21.06 4.53
C LEU A 174 15.25 20.46 3.81
N VAL A 175 14.53 19.52 4.44
CA VAL A 175 13.33 18.91 3.85
C VAL A 175 12.24 19.97 3.62
N SER A 176 12.08 20.91 4.55
CA SER A 176 11.11 22.01 4.40
C SER A 176 11.50 22.96 3.27
N ALA A 177 12.76 23.33 3.17
CA ALA A 177 13.26 24.18 2.08
C ALA A 177 13.06 23.51 0.71
N VAL A 178 13.40 22.22 0.59
CA VAL A 178 13.17 21.44 -0.63
C VAL A 178 11.68 21.31 -0.94
N ALA A 179 10.84 21.04 0.05
CA ALA A 179 9.39 20.93 -0.15
C ALA A 179 8.76 22.23 -0.68
N VAL A 180 9.10 23.37 -0.07
CA VAL A 180 8.61 24.68 -0.52
C VAL A 180 9.13 25.01 -1.92
N THR A 181 10.42 24.75 -2.17
CA THR A 181 11.02 25.01 -3.49
C THR A 181 10.40 24.12 -4.57
N LEU A 182 10.09 22.86 -4.27
CA LEU A 182 9.40 21.95 -5.19
C LEU A 182 7.99 22.45 -5.50
N ALA A 183 7.25 22.93 -4.50
CA ALA A 183 5.94 23.54 -4.71
C ALA A 183 6.02 24.76 -5.64
N VAL A 184 6.94 25.69 -5.37
CA VAL A 184 7.16 26.87 -6.21
C VAL A 184 7.57 26.45 -7.63
N ALA A 185 8.50 25.52 -7.78
CA ALA A 185 8.94 25.02 -9.08
C ALA A 185 7.79 24.36 -9.88
N GLY A 186 6.90 23.61 -9.20
CA GLY A 186 5.71 23.04 -9.82
C GLY A 186 4.73 24.10 -10.34
N PHE A 187 4.51 25.19 -9.59
CA PHE A 187 3.69 26.31 -10.07
C PHE A 187 4.37 27.13 -11.18
N VAL A 188 5.68 27.33 -11.10
CA VAL A 188 6.45 27.98 -12.17
C VAL A 188 6.36 27.16 -13.47
N LEU A 189 6.47 25.84 -13.39
CA LEU A 189 6.29 24.96 -14.54
C LEU A 189 4.91 25.12 -15.19
N LEU A 190 3.84 25.23 -14.40
CA LEU A 190 2.50 25.47 -14.95
C LEU A 190 2.37 26.84 -15.61
N ARG A 191 3.05 27.87 -15.07
CA ARG A 191 3.01 29.23 -15.62
C ARG A 191 3.77 29.33 -16.94
N GLU A 192 4.97 28.75 -17.00
CA GLU A 192 5.84 28.81 -18.18
C GLU A 192 5.45 27.77 -19.23
N GLY A 193 4.83 26.66 -18.81
CA GLY A 193 4.51 25.54 -19.66
C GLY A 193 5.69 24.59 -19.88
N LEU A 194 5.47 23.58 -20.71
CA LEU A 194 6.49 22.61 -21.11
C LEU A 194 7.27 23.14 -22.31
N THR A 195 8.59 23.00 -22.25
CA THR A 195 9.44 23.25 -23.42
C THR A 195 9.10 22.31 -24.58
N PRO A 196 9.36 22.71 -25.85
CA PRO A 196 9.02 21.91 -27.02
C PRO A 196 9.59 20.48 -26.99
N ALA A 197 10.78 20.31 -26.42
CA ALA A 197 11.45 19.01 -26.34
C ALA A 197 10.74 17.98 -25.45
N LEU A 198 9.87 18.43 -24.53
CA LEU A 198 9.08 17.56 -23.65
C LEU A 198 7.59 17.53 -24.05
N ALA A 199 7.21 18.27 -25.09
CA ALA A 199 5.83 18.33 -25.55
C ALA A 199 5.35 17.01 -26.19
N SER A 200 4.04 16.76 -26.16
CA SER A 200 3.42 15.51 -26.65
C SER A 200 3.75 15.16 -28.10
N GLY A 201 4.02 16.16 -28.95
CA GLY A 201 4.34 15.97 -30.36
C GLY A 201 5.79 15.63 -30.68
N THR A 202 6.71 15.68 -29.70
CA THR A 202 8.16 15.57 -29.95
C THR A 202 8.81 14.34 -29.34
N SER A 203 8.12 13.62 -28.45
CA SER A 203 8.55 12.31 -27.93
C SER A 203 7.39 11.29 -27.93
N PRO A 204 7.64 9.98 -28.21
CA PRO A 204 6.58 8.97 -28.21
C PRO A 204 5.99 8.73 -26.81
N LEU A 205 6.74 8.95 -25.73
CA LEU A 205 6.26 8.82 -24.35
C LEU A 205 5.92 10.16 -23.68
N ALA A 206 5.85 11.25 -24.45
CA ALA A 206 5.43 12.53 -23.91
C ALA A 206 3.90 12.56 -23.69
N PRO A 207 3.41 12.78 -22.46
CA PRO A 207 2.00 12.84 -22.18
C PRO A 207 1.40 14.18 -22.66
N TRP A 208 0.07 14.29 -22.55
CA TRP A 208 -0.61 15.56 -22.75
C TRP A 208 -0.13 16.60 -21.72
N PRO A 209 -0.05 17.91 -22.05
CA PRO A 209 0.47 18.94 -21.13
C PRO A 209 -0.20 18.97 -19.75
N VAL A 210 -1.47 18.57 -19.66
CA VAL A 210 -2.22 18.46 -18.40
C VAL A 210 -1.59 17.46 -17.42
N ALA A 211 -0.77 16.51 -17.89
CA ALA A 211 -0.01 15.65 -17.00
C ALA A 211 0.93 16.43 -16.06
N ALA A 212 1.43 17.60 -16.49
CA ALA A 212 2.34 18.43 -15.70
C ALA A 212 1.73 18.96 -14.39
N PHE A 213 0.40 18.92 -14.22
CA PHE A 213 -0.27 19.22 -12.94
C PHE A 213 0.14 18.29 -11.80
N ALA A 214 0.78 17.14 -12.09
CA ALA A 214 1.35 16.29 -11.05
C ALA A 214 2.42 17.01 -10.21
N TRP A 215 3.20 17.93 -10.80
CA TRP A 215 4.28 18.63 -10.09
C TRP A 215 3.81 19.55 -8.95
N PRO A 216 2.87 20.49 -9.16
CA PRO A 216 2.34 21.27 -8.04
C PRO A 216 1.60 20.41 -7.02
N VAL A 217 0.90 19.35 -7.45
CA VAL A 217 0.27 18.40 -6.51
C VAL A 217 1.32 17.71 -5.62
N LEU A 218 2.43 17.24 -6.21
CA LEU A 218 3.56 16.68 -5.46
C LEU A 218 4.22 17.72 -4.56
N GLY A 219 4.35 18.96 -5.00
CA GLY A 219 4.87 20.06 -4.20
C GLY A 219 3.99 20.40 -3.00
N LEU A 220 2.66 20.37 -3.15
CA LEU A 220 1.74 20.55 -2.02
C LEU A 220 1.81 19.36 -1.05
N ALA A 221 1.86 18.14 -1.58
CA ALA A 221 2.05 16.93 -0.79
C ALA A 221 3.40 16.95 -0.02
N ALA A 222 4.45 17.49 -0.64
CA ALA A 222 5.75 17.74 -0.03
C ALA A 222 5.66 18.67 1.17
N VAL A 223 4.97 19.79 1.01
CA VAL A 223 4.76 20.77 2.09
C VAL A 223 3.96 20.14 3.23
N ALA A 224 2.94 19.34 2.92
CA ALA A 224 2.19 18.59 3.92
C ALA A 224 3.10 17.60 4.70
N CYS A 225 4.00 16.90 4.01
CA CYS A 225 5.00 16.04 4.64
C CYS A 225 5.98 16.82 5.52
N ALA A 226 6.51 17.93 5.02
CA ALA A 226 7.45 18.78 5.73
C ALA A 226 6.82 19.37 7.00
N THR A 227 5.61 19.91 6.91
CA THR A 227 4.86 20.43 8.07
C THR A 227 4.61 19.34 9.11
N HIS A 228 4.29 18.12 8.68
CA HIS A 228 4.14 17.00 9.61
C HIS A 228 5.44 16.65 10.34
N ALA A 229 6.59 16.78 9.69
CA ALA A 229 7.90 16.54 10.31
C ALA A 229 8.23 17.52 11.46
N TRP A 230 7.51 18.65 11.57
CA TRP A 230 7.65 19.60 12.68
C TRP A 230 6.80 19.27 13.91
N ALA A 231 5.82 18.38 13.77
CA ALA A 231 4.97 17.93 14.88
C ALA A 231 5.85 17.35 16.02
N PRO A 232 5.51 17.59 17.30
CA PRO A 232 6.33 17.16 18.45
C PRO A 232 6.73 15.68 18.39
N ASP A 233 5.78 14.81 18.05
CA ASP A 233 5.98 13.35 17.97
C ASP A 233 6.78 12.89 16.75
N GLN A 234 7.06 13.80 15.80
CA GLN A 234 7.75 13.49 14.55
C GLN A 234 9.18 14.02 14.50
N ARG A 235 9.55 14.92 15.42
CA ARG A 235 10.86 15.61 15.42
C ARG A 235 12.03 14.63 15.41
N SER A 236 11.96 13.58 16.23
CA SER A 236 12.96 12.52 16.33
C SER A 236 12.48 11.14 15.92
N ALA A 237 11.32 11.03 15.25
CA ALA A 237 10.79 9.75 14.81
C ALA A 237 11.78 9.03 13.87
N ARG A 238 12.06 7.73 14.15
CA ARG A 238 13.00 6.90 13.38
C ARG A 238 12.63 6.86 11.90
N ARG A 239 11.36 6.51 11.63
CA ARG A 239 10.41 7.38 10.95
C ARG A 239 10.95 8.33 9.86
N GLN A 240 10.81 9.59 10.21
CA GLN A 240 11.27 10.78 9.51
C GLN A 240 12.80 10.83 9.32
N ARG A 241 13.60 10.28 10.26
CA ARG A 241 15.06 10.19 10.12
C ARG A 241 15.46 9.36 8.90
N ALA A 242 14.86 8.17 8.77
CA ALA A 242 15.15 7.24 7.68
C ALA A 242 14.72 7.80 6.31
N LEU A 243 13.68 8.63 6.29
CA LEU A 243 13.16 9.23 5.06
C LEU A 243 13.90 10.50 4.65
N GLY A 244 14.60 11.19 5.57
CA GLY A 244 15.22 12.48 5.30
C GLY A 244 16.04 12.54 4.01
N LEU A 245 17.03 11.64 3.87
CA LEU A 245 17.90 11.64 2.70
C LEU A 245 17.17 11.25 1.39
N PRO A 246 16.39 10.15 1.35
CA PRO A 246 15.60 9.81 0.16
C PRO A 246 14.68 10.95 -0.29
N TRP A 247 14.04 11.62 0.66
CA TRP A 247 13.12 12.73 0.41
C TRP A 247 13.86 13.95 -0.15
N LEU A 248 15.03 14.28 0.40
CA LEU A 248 15.89 15.35 -0.11
C LEU A 248 16.34 15.08 -1.55
N LEU A 249 16.84 13.87 -1.83
CA LEU A 249 17.29 13.49 -3.17
C LEU A 249 16.14 13.52 -4.19
N GLY A 250 15.00 12.93 -3.83
CA GLY A 250 13.82 12.93 -4.69
C GLY A 250 13.26 14.32 -4.93
N GLY A 251 13.19 15.16 -3.89
CA GLY A 251 12.71 16.53 -3.99
C GLY A 251 13.63 17.44 -4.81
N LEU A 252 14.96 17.33 -4.63
CA LEU A 252 15.94 18.04 -5.47
C LEU A 252 15.87 17.59 -6.93
N GLY A 253 15.72 16.28 -7.18
CA GLY A 253 15.45 15.75 -8.52
C GLY A 253 14.17 16.35 -9.10
N GLY A 254 13.11 16.48 -8.31
CA GLY A 254 11.85 17.07 -8.76
C GLY A 254 11.98 18.55 -9.12
N ILE A 255 12.71 19.33 -8.32
CA ILE A 255 13.01 20.74 -8.60
C ILE A 255 13.81 20.87 -9.89
N ALA A 256 14.89 20.09 -10.03
CA ALA A 256 15.75 20.11 -11.21
C ALA A 256 14.99 19.67 -12.47
N TRP A 257 14.09 18.69 -12.35
CA TRP A 257 13.22 18.27 -13.45
C TRP A 257 12.25 19.39 -13.85
N ALA A 258 11.55 20.00 -12.89
CA ALA A 258 10.61 21.08 -13.18
C ALA A 258 11.31 22.29 -13.83
N PHE A 259 12.51 22.62 -13.37
CA PHE A 259 13.35 23.64 -13.99
C PHE A 259 13.78 23.25 -15.41
N SER A 260 14.22 22.01 -15.62
CA SER A 260 14.56 21.49 -16.95
C SER A 260 13.37 21.58 -17.91
N ALA A 261 12.18 21.21 -17.43
CA ALA A 261 10.97 21.19 -18.22
C ALA A 261 10.47 22.58 -18.61
N ALA A 262 10.62 23.56 -17.72
CA ALA A 262 10.20 24.95 -17.95
C ALA A 262 11.20 25.76 -18.80
N PHE A 263 12.51 25.58 -18.58
CA PHE A 263 13.54 26.48 -19.14
C PHE A 263 14.42 25.85 -20.22
N GLY A 264 14.27 24.56 -20.50
CA GLY A 264 14.87 23.92 -21.67
C GLY A 264 16.24 23.24 -21.54
N PRO A 265 16.94 23.14 -20.38
CA PRO A 265 18.12 22.27 -20.29
C PRO A 265 17.67 20.79 -20.25
N THR A 266 17.29 20.24 -21.40
CA THR A 266 16.67 18.92 -21.56
C THR A 266 17.54 17.76 -21.10
N TRP A 267 18.86 17.89 -21.23
CA TRP A 267 19.83 16.90 -20.72
C TRP A 267 19.70 16.67 -19.22
N LEU A 268 19.18 17.64 -18.47
CA LEU A 268 18.96 17.54 -17.03
C LEU A 268 17.68 16.75 -16.68
N ALA A 269 16.71 16.62 -17.59
CA ALA A 269 15.43 15.98 -17.31
C ALA A 269 15.60 14.51 -16.93
N LEU A 270 16.36 13.74 -17.72
CA LEU A 270 16.59 12.32 -17.46
C LEU A 270 17.29 12.05 -16.10
N PRO A 271 18.47 12.60 -15.80
CA PRO A 271 19.11 12.37 -14.50
C PRO A 271 18.26 12.86 -13.33
N SER A 272 17.52 13.96 -13.51
CA SER A 272 16.61 14.46 -12.47
C SER A 272 15.44 13.51 -12.21
N SER A 273 14.82 12.96 -13.25
CA SER A 273 13.75 11.96 -13.12
C SER A 273 14.24 10.66 -12.46
N LEU A 274 15.47 10.23 -12.77
CA LEU A 274 16.10 9.08 -12.11
C LEU A 274 16.33 9.34 -10.62
N LEU A 275 16.70 10.56 -10.23
CA LEU A 275 16.81 10.96 -8.81
C LEU A 275 15.46 10.94 -8.10
N VAL A 276 14.38 11.41 -8.76
CA VAL A 276 13.01 11.30 -8.22
C VAL A 276 12.63 9.85 -7.99
N LEU A 277 12.82 9.00 -9.00
CA LEU A 277 12.53 7.57 -8.91
C LEU A 277 13.35 6.89 -7.80
N ALA A 278 14.66 7.15 -7.74
CA ALA A 278 15.54 6.57 -6.72
C ALA A 278 15.16 7.03 -5.30
N GLY A 279 14.85 8.32 -5.12
CA GLY A 279 14.39 8.88 -3.86
C GLY A 279 13.05 8.30 -3.41
N GLY A 280 12.08 8.19 -4.32
CA GLY A 280 10.78 7.56 -4.07
C GLY A 280 10.89 6.07 -3.75
N TRP A 281 11.72 5.33 -4.50
CA TRP A 281 11.95 3.91 -4.29
C TRP A 281 12.61 3.62 -2.94
N GLU A 282 13.69 4.33 -2.64
CA GLU A 282 14.37 4.20 -1.35
C GLU A 282 13.44 4.64 -0.21
N GLY A 283 12.67 5.71 -0.40
CA GLY A 283 11.66 6.16 0.55
C GLY A 283 10.66 5.06 0.86
N VAL A 284 10.02 4.48 -0.15
CA VAL A 284 9.07 3.36 0.00
C VAL A 284 9.71 2.14 0.65
N ARG A 285 10.96 1.82 0.31
CA ARG A 285 11.72 0.75 0.98
C ARG A 285 11.85 1.02 2.48
N ARG A 286 12.15 2.26 2.88
CA ARG A 286 12.22 2.65 4.30
C ARG A 286 10.84 2.63 4.97
N LEU A 287 9.78 3.03 4.28
CA LEU A 287 8.41 2.93 4.79
C LEU A 287 7.99 1.47 5.03
N ASN A 288 8.43 0.54 4.17
CA ASN A 288 8.16 -0.90 4.35
C ASN A 288 8.91 -1.50 5.55
N LEU A 289 10.08 -0.95 5.89
CA LEU A 289 10.85 -1.37 7.06
C LEU A 289 10.30 -0.77 8.35
N LEU A 290 9.74 0.44 8.28
CA LEU A 290 9.23 1.21 9.40
C LEU A 290 7.76 1.53 9.14
N THR A 291 6.84 0.69 9.61
CA THR A 291 5.41 0.86 9.34
C THR A 291 4.81 1.98 10.18
N ALA A 292 3.86 2.73 9.60
CA ALA A 292 3.22 3.89 10.20
C ALA A 292 2.51 3.55 11.52
N ARG A 293 2.64 4.43 12.52
CA ARG A 293 1.96 4.31 13.83
C ARG A 293 0.52 4.81 13.77
N THR A 294 0.29 5.89 13.02
CA THR A 294 -1.01 6.57 12.97
C THR A 294 -1.49 6.75 11.53
N ARG A 295 -2.80 6.93 11.36
CA ARG A 295 -3.39 7.27 10.05
C ARG A 295 -2.83 8.58 9.50
N ARG A 296 -2.62 9.57 10.37
CA ARG A 296 -2.05 10.87 10.00
C ARG A 296 -0.65 10.72 9.42
N GLU A 297 0.18 9.89 10.04
CA GLU A 297 1.53 9.60 9.55
C GLU A 297 1.50 8.95 8.16
N ARG A 298 0.57 8.00 7.95
CA ARG A 298 0.36 7.37 6.64
C ARG A 298 -0.04 8.37 5.56
N TRP A 299 -0.98 9.26 5.85
CA TRP A 299 -1.43 10.26 4.88
C TRP A 299 -0.39 11.36 4.60
N LEU A 300 0.30 11.84 5.63
CA LEU A 300 1.22 12.97 5.48
C LEU A 300 2.64 12.55 5.09
N THR A 301 3.03 11.29 5.30
CA THR A 301 4.40 10.81 5.01
C THR A 301 4.42 9.78 3.88
N ASP A 302 3.52 8.79 3.92
CA ASP A 302 3.55 7.70 2.95
C ASP A 302 3.03 8.17 1.60
N VAL A 303 1.87 8.84 1.56
CA VAL A 303 1.25 9.30 0.30
C VAL A 303 2.20 10.18 -0.52
N PRO A 304 2.88 11.21 0.03
CA PRO A 304 3.81 12.02 -0.76
C PRO A 304 5.00 11.21 -1.29
N THR A 305 5.53 10.29 -0.47
CA THR A 305 6.69 9.45 -0.84
C THR A 305 6.31 8.41 -1.91
N GLU A 306 5.14 7.81 -1.78
CA GLU A 306 4.56 6.89 -2.76
C GLU A 306 4.22 7.58 -4.08
N ALA A 307 3.70 8.81 -4.02
CA ALA A 307 3.41 9.61 -5.19
C ALA A 307 4.70 10.00 -5.94
N LEU A 308 5.78 10.33 -5.22
CA LEU A 308 7.10 10.55 -5.82
C LEU A 308 7.61 9.31 -6.56
N LEU A 309 7.43 8.12 -6.00
CA LEU A 309 7.81 6.87 -6.68
C LEU A 309 7.03 6.69 -7.99
N GLY A 310 5.70 6.74 -7.93
CA GLY A 310 4.84 6.48 -9.09
C GLY A 310 5.03 7.50 -10.20
N TRP A 311 5.04 8.79 -9.85
CA TRP A 311 5.28 9.86 -10.81
C TRP A 311 6.73 9.89 -11.30
N GLY A 312 7.70 9.60 -10.44
CA GLY A 312 9.11 9.50 -10.80
C GLY A 312 9.35 8.41 -11.85
N ALA A 313 8.74 7.24 -11.66
CA ALA A 313 8.79 6.15 -12.63
C ALA A 313 8.25 6.56 -14.01
N PHE A 314 7.10 7.23 -14.05
CA PHE A 314 6.55 7.74 -15.30
C PHE A 314 7.42 8.86 -15.91
N SER A 315 7.95 9.75 -15.07
CA SER A 315 8.83 10.84 -15.49
C SER A 315 10.14 10.34 -16.10
N VAL A 316 10.65 9.19 -15.66
CA VAL A 316 11.82 8.53 -16.28
C VAL A 316 11.48 8.08 -17.70
N ALA A 317 10.35 7.39 -17.90
CA ALA A 317 9.91 6.99 -19.24
C ALA A 317 9.76 8.20 -20.19
N TRP A 318 9.12 9.27 -19.71
CA TRP A 318 8.96 10.52 -20.46
C TRP A 318 10.32 11.16 -20.80
N SER A 319 11.19 11.35 -19.79
CA SER A 319 12.47 12.04 -19.96
C SER A 319 13.44 11.23 -20.82
N LEU A 320 13.44 9.90 -20.69
CA LEU A 320 14.26 9.01 -21.51
C LEU A 320 13.85 9.12 -22.97
N SER A 321 12.55 9.19 -23.24
CA SER A 321 12.03 9.34 -24.59
C SER A 321 12.28 10.72 -25.20
N ALA A 322 12.16 11.79 -24.41
CA ALA A 322 12.55 13.13 -24.85
C ALA A 322 14.05 13.21 -25.15
N THR A 323 14.88 12.58 -24.30
CA THR A 323 16.34 12.53 -24.51
C THR A 323 16.68 11.73 -25.77
N ALA A 324 16.08 10.56 -25.96
CA ALA A 324 16.29 9.73 -27.15
C ALA A 324 15.88 10.45 -28.44
N ALA A 325 14.76 11.19 -28.41
CA ALA A 325 14.33 12.02 -29.53
C ALA A 325 15.32 13.17 -29.81
N ALA A 326 15.78 13.86 -28.76
CA ALA A 326 16.72 14.96 -28.90
C ALA A 326 18.11 14.53 -29.41
N THR A 327 18.57 13.32 -29.06
CA THR A 327 19.87 12.80 -29.51
C THR A 327 19.79 12.00 -30.81
N GLY A 328 18.58 11.71 -31.32
CA GLY A 328 18.38 10.84 -32.48
C GLY A 328 18.58 9.34 -32.19
N TRP A 329 18.56 8.93 -30.92
CA TRP A 329 18.74 7.53 -30.47
C TRP A 329 17.42 6.73 -30.42
N ILE A 330 16.40 7.16 -31.16
CA ILE A 330 15.15 6.41 -31.24
C ILE A 330 15.42 5.08 -31.96
N VAL A 331 15.13 3.98 -31.28
CA VAL A 331 15.30 2.62 -31.82
C VAL A 331 14.02 2.20 -32.55
N GLU A 332 14.15 1.76 -33.79
CA GLU A 332 13.05 1.18 -34.56
C GLU A 332 12.84 -0.30 -34.20
N PRO A 333 11.59 -0.80 -34.11
CA PRO A 333 10.32 -0.06 -34.27
C PRO A 333 10.00 0.85 -33.07
N VAL A 334 9.71 2.14 -33.32
CA VAL A 334 9.46 3.16 -32.27
C VAL A 334 8.41 2.71 -31.25
N THR A 335 7.29 2.15 -31.72
CA THR A 335 6.19 1.66 -30.87
C THR A 335 6.65 0.56 -29.93
N LEU A 336 7.47 -0.39 -30.40
CA LEU A 336 7.96 -1.50 -29.58
C LEU A 336 8.89 -0.99 -28.48
N TRP A 337 9.88 -0.18 -28.84
CA TRP A 337 10.84 0.39 -27.90
C TRP A 337 10.13 1.27 -26.83
N SER A 338 9.19 2.11 -27.25
CA SER A 338 8.44 3.00 -26.35
C SER A 338 7.58 2.19 -25.38
N SER A 339 6.91 1.15 -25.88
CA SER A 339 6.09 0.26 -25.07
C SER A 339 6.91 -0.50 -24.02
N LEU A 340 8.04 -1.09 -24.43
CA LEU A 340 8.94 -1.80 -23.52
C LEU A 340 9.53 -0.85 -22.47
N THR A 341 9.89 0.37 -22.86
CA THR A 341 10.39 1.40 -21.93
C THR A 341 9.36 1.78 -20.89
N LEU A 342 8.10 2.01 -21.29
CA LEU A 342 7.01 2.32 -20.37
C LEU A 342 6.75 1.17 -19.39
N LEU A 343 6.70 -0.07 -19.91
CA LEU A 343 6.50 -1.27 -19.10
C LEU A 343 7.67 -1.51 -18.13
N ALA A 344 8.91 -1.28 -18.56
CA ALA A 344 10.08 -1.38 -17.69
C ALA A 344 10.02 -0.36 -16.54
N CYS A 345 9.62 0.88 -16.82
CA CYS A 345 9.44 1.91 -15.80
C CYS A 345 8.28 1.61 -14.85
N MET A 346 7.27 0.84 -15.28
CA MET A 346 6.16 0.41 -14.43
C MET A 346 6.56 -0.63 -13.37
N ILE A 347 7.61 -1.43 -13.61
CA ILE A 347 8.06 -2.49 -12.69
C ILE A 347 8.21 -2.01 -11.23
N PRO A 348 8.97 -0.95 -10.91
CA PRO A 348 9.11 -0.48 -9.52
C PRO A 348 7.76 -0.08 -8.89
N VAL A 349 6.80 0.39 -9.70
CA VAL A 349 5.45 0.74 -9.24
C VAL A 349 4.68 -0.52 -8.85
N CYS A 350 4.71 -1.57 -9.69
CA CYS A 350 4.08 -2.86 -9.38
C CYS A 350 4.71 -3.53 -8.16
N VAL A 351 6.05 -3.51 -8.05
CA VAL A 351 6.75 -4.08 -6.89
C VAL A 351 6.38 -3.34 -5.60
N ALA A 352 6.30 -2.01 -5.64
CA ALA A 352 5.81 -1.24 -4.50
C ALA A 352 4.33 -1.51 -4.21
N GLY A 353 3.51 -1.70 -5.25
CA GLY A 353 2.10 -2.09 -5.14
C GLY A 353 1.93 -3.42 -4.40
N MET A 354 2.82 -4.40 -4.62
CA MET A 354 2.82 -5.68 -3.92
C MET A 354 3.41 -5.64 -2.49
N SER A 355 3.88 -4.48 -2.03
CA SER A 355 4.48 -4.33 -0.71
C SER A 355 3.49 -3.96 0.40
N GLU A 356 3.84 -4.25 1.66
CA GLU A 356 2.98 -4.09 2.86
C GLU A 356 1.54 -4.55 2.62
N ARG A 357 0.55 -3.66 2.79
CA ARG A 357 -0.90 -3.88 2.66
C ARG A 357 -1.47 -3.51 1.28
N GLY A 358 -0.62 -3.42 0.26
CA GLY A 358 -1.01 -2.91 -1.06
C GLY A 358 -0.96 -1.38 -1.13
N ARG A 359 0.13 -0.84 -1.68
CA ARG A 359 0.34 0.62 -1.84
C ARG A 359 -0.31 1.10 -3.14
N LEU A 360 -1.44 1.80 -3.02
CA LEU A 360 -2.23 2.27 -4.17
C LEU A 360 -1.68 3.56 -4.78
N VAL A 361 -1.05 4.42 -3.99
CA VAL A 361 -0.66 5.76 -4.45
C VAL A 361 0.41 5.74 -5.55
N PRO A 362 1.43 4.84 -5.55
CA PRO A 362 2.37 4.76 -6.67
C PRO A 362 1.66 4.41 -7.97
N ALA A 363 0.70 3.47 -7.92
CA ALA A 363 -0.08 3.06 -9.08
C ALA A 363 -0.97 4.19 -9.60
N LEU A 364 -1.62 4.95 -8.71
CA LEU A 364 -2.44 6.11 -9.09
C LEU A 364 -1.59 7.22 -9.71
N ALA A 365 -0.41 7.51 -9.14
CA ALA A 365 0.50 8.54 -9.66
C ALA A 365 1.09 8.15 -11.03
N PHE A 366 1.46 6.88 -11.22
CA PHE A 366 1.86 6.37 -12.53
C PHE A 366 0.70 6.36 -13.53
N GLY A 367 -0.49 5.94 -13.07
CA GLY A 367 -1.72 5.90 -13.85
C GLY A 367 -2.15 7.28 -14.34
N TRP A 368 -1.94 8.34 -13.55
CA TRP A 368 -2.14 9.72 -13.99
C TRP A 368 -1.33 10.05 -15.25
N GLY A 369 -0.03 9.73 -15.24
CA GLY A 369 0.82 9.89 -16.42
C GLY A 369 0.35 9.03 -17.60
N ALA A 370 0.01 7.77 -17.35
CA ALA A 370 -0.45 6.83 -18.36
C ALA A 370 -1.75 7.29 -19.05
N VAL A 371 -2.73 7.79 -18.29
CA VAL A 371 -3.99 8.32 -18.82
C VAL A 371 -3.72 9.51 -19.74
N TRP A 372 -2.87 10.46 -19.33
CA TRP A 372 -2.55 11.61 -20.17
C TRP A 372 -1.65 11.25 -21.36
N LEU A 373 -0.88 10.16 -21.27
CA LEU A 373 -0.17 9.58 -22.41
C LEU A 373 -1.17 8.99 -23.42
N MET A 374 -2.20 8.26 -22.97
CA MET A 374 -3.26 7.78 -23.84
C MET A 374 -3.93 8.93 -24.60
N VAL A 375 -4.30 9.99 -23.89
CA VAL A 375 -4.90 11.19 -24.49
C VAL A 375 -3.96 11.79 -25.54
N ALA A 376 -2.66 11.87 -25.25
CA ALA A 376 -1.69 12.37 -26.23
C ALA A 376 -1.54 11.47 -27.47
N ARG A 377 -1.61 10.15 -27.32
CA ARG A 377 -1.55 9.24 -28.48
C ARG A 377 -2.85 9.20 -29.28
N LEU A 378 -3.98 9.54 -28.65
CA LEU A 378 -5.28 9.60 -29.31
C LEU A 378 -5.53 10.93 -30.02
N LEU A 379 -5.26 12.06 -29.34
CA LEU A 379 -5.61 13.42 -29.79
C LEU A 379 -4.41 14.28 -30.19
N GLY A 380 -3.19 13.83 -29.89
CA GLY A 380 -1.97 14.59 -30.16
C GLY A 380 -1.40 14.38 -31.55
N GLY A 381 -0.34 15.15 -31.85
CA GLY A 381 0.31 15.12 -33.17
C GLY A 381 1.05 13.82 -33.48
N TRP A 382 1.24 12.94 -32.51
CA TRP A 382 1.96 11.68 -32.68
C TRP A 382 1.04 10.49 -32.37
N HIS A 383 0.25 10.10 -33.36
CA HIS A 383 -0.79 9.08 -33.25
C HIS A 383 -0.20 7.67 -33.22
N ASP A 384 -0.41 6.95 -32.10
CA ASP A 384 0.01 5.55 -31.93
C ASP A 384 -1.04 4.80 -31.06
N PRO A 385 -2.03 4.16 -31.70
CA PRO A 385 -3.08 3.41 -30.99
C PRO A 385 -2.56 2.24 -30.16
N ILE A 386 -1.45 1.61 -30.57
CA ILE A 386 -0.89 0.47 -29.86
C ILE A 386 -0.28 0.95 -28.54
N LEU A 387 0.53 2.01 -28.59
CA LEU A 387 1.13 2.60 -27.39
C LEU A 387 0.05 3.17 -26.46
N MET A 388 -1.04 3.74 -27.00
CA MET A 388 -2.22 4.14 -26.22
C MET A 388 -2.79 2.96 -25.42
N VAL A 389 -3.08 1.84 -26.07
CA VAL A 389 -3.63 0.65 -25.39
C VAL A 389 -2.66 0.11 -24.34
N ILE A 390 -1.37 0.05 -24.65
CA ILE A 390 -0.34 -0.43 -23.71
C ILE A 390 -0.22 0.49 -22.50
N ALA A 391 -0.30 1.81 -22.68
CA ALA A 391 -0.32 2.75 -21.56
C ALA A 391 -1.53 2.53 -20.65
N GLY A 392 -2.73 2.35 -21.23
CA GLY A 392 -3.95 2.09 -20.47
C GLY A 392 -3.89 0.77 -19.70
N ILE A 393 -3.50 -0.32 -20.37
CA ILE A 393 -3.33 -1.64 -19.74
C ILE A 393 -2.25 -1.57 -18.66
N GLY A 394 -1.12 -0.89 -18.89
CA GLY A 394 -0.07 -0.71 -17.91
C GLY A 394 -0.57 0.01 -16.65
N GLY A 395 -1.29 1.12 -16.80
CA GLY A 395 -1.91 1.82 -15.66
C GLY A 395 -2.88 0.93 -14.88
N ILE A 396 -3.70 0.13 -15.57
CA ILE A 396 -4.63 -0.82 -14.95
C ILE A 396 -3.87 -1.93 -14.21
N ILE A 397 -2.84 -2.53 -14.81
CA ILE A 397 -2.01 -3.57 -14.17
C ILE A 397 -1.36 -3.02 -12.90
N ALA A 398 -0.77 -1.83 -12.94
CA ALA A 398 -0.20 -1.20 -11.75
C ALA A 398 -1.23 -1.06 -10.63
N LEU A 399 -2.48 -0.69 -10.95
CA LEU A 399 -3.56 -0.60 -9.95
C LEU A 399 -4.02 -1.97 -9.45
N LEU A 400 -4.21 -2.94 -10.35
CA LEU A 400 -4.64 -4.29 -10.02
C LEU A 400 -3.63 -5.01 -9.14
N THR A 401 -2.31 -4.84 -9.37
CA THR A 401 -1.29 -5.45 -8.49
C THR A 401 -1.40 -4.95 -7.05
N ALA A 402 -1.61 -3.65 -6.84
CA ALA A 402 -1.80 -3.08 -5.52
C ALA A 402 -3.12 -3.50 -4.86
N LEU A 403 -4.20 -3.58 -5.64
CA LEU A 403 -5.52 -4.04 -5.16
C LEU A 403 -5.52 -5.53 -4.80
N ALA A 404 -4.94 -6.37 -5.65
CA ALA A 404 -4.82 -7.80 -5.42
C ALA A 404 -4.09 -8.08 -4.11
N ARG A 405 -2.96 -7.40 -3.86
CA ARG A 405 -2.23 -7.53 -2.60
C ARG A 405 -3.06 -7.12 -1.38
N ARG A 406 -3.82 -6.02 -1.50
CA ARG A 406 -4.71 -5.56 -0.42
C ARG A 406 -5.83 -6.56 -0.13
N GLN A 407 -6.42 -7.14 -1.17
CA GLN A 407 -7.50 -8.13 -1.04
C GLN A 407 -7.00 -9.44 -0.42
N GLU A 408 -5.83 -9.93 -0.87
CA GLU A 408 -5.16 -11.10 -0.32
C GLU A 408 -4.94 -10.95 1.19
N ILE A 409 -4.36 -9.84 1.62
CA ILE A 409 -4.11 -9.58 3.05
C ILE A 409 -5.41 -9.46 3.83
N GLY A 410 -6.39 -8.72 3.31
CA GLY A 410 -7.68 -8.58 3.99
C GLY A 410 -8.45 -9.89 4.11
N HIS A 411 -8.31 -10.79 3.15
CA HIS A 411 -8.87 -12.14 3.22
C HIS A 411 -8.17 -12.97 4.31
N ASN A 412 -6.83 -12.98 4.32
CA ASN A 412 -6.05 -13.72 5.32
C ASN A 412 -6.27 -13.20 6.75
N GLU A 413 -6.41 -11.88 6.94
CA GLU A 413 -6.74 -11.30 8.24
C GLU A 413 -8.14 -11.75 8.73
N ARG A 414 -9.14 -11.81 7.84
CA ARG A 414 -10.48 -12.31 8.19
C ARG A 414 -10.48 -13.79 8.56
N LEU A 415 -9.75 -14.62 7.81
CA LEU A 415 -9.62 -16.05 8.12
C LEU A 415 -8.94 -16.25 9.48
N ALA A 416 -7.88 -15.50 9.76
CA ALA A 416 -7.20 -15.54 11.05
C ALA A 416 -8.12 -15.16 12.22
N LEU A 417 -8.96 -14.13 12.06
CA LEU A 417 -9.94 -13.75 13.08
C LEU A 417 -11.02 -14.82 13.31
N GLN A 418 -11.31 -15.64 12.30
CA GLN A 418 -12.23 -16.77 12.39
C GLN A 418 -11.56 -18.05 12.95
N GLY A 419 -10.26 -18.00 13.27
CA GLY A 419 -9.50 -19.17 13.70
C GLY A 419 -9.29 -20.21 12.60
N LEU A 420 -9.54 -19.83 11.33
CA LEU A 420 -9.30 -20.68 10.18
C LEU A 420 -7.83 -20.62 9.76
N PRO A 421 -7.26 -21.72 9.25
CA PRO A 421 -5.88 -21.73 8.78
C PRO A 421 -5.72 -20.75 7.61
N THR A 422 -4.69 -19.90 7.70
CA THR A 422 -4.24 -19.06 6.59
C THR A 422 -3.25 -19.82 5.73
N ALA A 423 -3.43 -19.78 4.40
CA ALA A 423 -2.57 -20.44 3.42
C ALA A 423 -1.17 -19.83 3.33
#